data_AF-S3ATF5-F1
#
_entry.id   AF-S3ATF5-F1
#
_cell.length_a   1.000
_cell.length_b   1.000
_cell.length_c   1.000
_cell.angle_alpha   90.00
_cell.angle_beta   90.00
_cell.angle_gamma   90.00
#
_symmetry.space_group_name_H-M   'P 1'
#
loop_
_entity.id
_entity.type
_entity.pdbx_description
1 polymer ?
#
loop_
_entity_poly.entity_id
_entity_poly.type
_entity_poly.pdbx_seq_one_letter_code
_entity_poly.pdbx_strand_id
1 'polypeptide(L)'
;EQTWQITADKDATTSGAQTGTKKDAKVGKNDKVQLIAGENMTVNQNERDFTFTLNKDLVKMNSATFEATGGKTTVIKGDSIVQTDGTKVNTSTAGGNTVADGTKSTETTADGQVIKDGTKTNTSTVDENTLVDGAKSNKATVDSNVVDDGTGNVNTSNATSNTITDGTNRSTITAGKATIGSSVIDGVNNTFTTGGANAVKLDGAVGTIKTGTVTVTGGTTNDITGLSNTTVTAADFATKGRAATEEQLKAVGEQTWQITADKDATTSGAQTGTKKDAKVG
;
A
#
# COMPACT_ATOMS: atom_id res chain seq x y z
N GLU A 1 -65.49 21.66 -64.44
CA GLU A 1 -65.34 21.66 -62.97
C GLU A 1 -63.91 22.05 -62.61
N GLN A 2 -63.70 22.89 -61.60
CA GLN A 2 -62.35 23.12 -61.09
C GLN A 2 -61.91 21.86 -60.34
N THR A 3 -60.79 21.30 -60.77
CA THR A 3 -60.13 20.17 -60.09
C THR A 3 -58.76 20.66 -59.64
N TRP A 4 -58.41 20.35 -58.40
CA TRP A 4 -57.10 20.66 -57.83
C TRP A 4 -56.24 19.41 -57.88
N GLN A 5 -54.92 19.58 -58.02
CA GLN A 5 -53.96 18.49 -57.89
C GLN A 5 -53.14 18.72 -56.63
N ILE A 6 -52.97 17.69 -55.80
CA ILE A 6 -52.20 17.76 -54.56
C ILE A 6 -51.08 16.70 -54.57
N THR A 7 -49.90 17.12 -54.13
CA THR A 7 -48.69 16.30 -54.01
C THR A 7 -47.96 16.72 -52.72
N ALA A 8 -47.37 15.77 -52.00
CA ALA A 8 -46.55 16.04 -50.82
C ALA A 8 -45.07 15.84 -51.17
N ASP A 9 -44.28 16.89 -51.02
CA ASP A 9 -42.85 16.88 -51.33
C ASP A 9 -42.03 17.38 -50.14
N LYS A 10 -40.90 16.70 -49.91
CA LYS A 10 -39.86 17.15 -49.00
C LYS A 10 -38.78 17.91 -49.77
N ASP A 11 -38.44 19.08 -49.25
CA ASP A 11 -37.21 19.78 -49.63
C ASP A 11 -35.99 18.99 -49.12
N ALA A 12 -35.08 18.65 -50.03
CA ALA A 12 -33.87 17.88 -49.76
C ALA A 12 -32.91 18.56 -48.77
N THR A 13 -33.00 19.88 -48.59
CA THR A 13 -32.16 20.65 -47.67
C THR A 13 -32.64 20.63 -46.22
N THR A 14 -33.86 20.14 -45.97
CA THR A 14 -34.46 20.12 -44.64
C THR A 14 -34.16 18.80 -43.91
N SER A 15 -34.32 18.78 -42.58
CA SER A 15 -34.16 17.56 -41.76
C SER A 15 -35.44 16.74 -41.60
N GLY A 16 -36.61 17.26 -42.00
CA GLY A 16 -37.90 16.55 -41.85
C GLY A 16 -37.95 15.24 -42.62
N ALA A 17 -38.76 14.28 -42.19
CA ALA A 17 -38.94 13.02 -42.91
C ALA A 17 -40.20 13.06 -43.78
N GLN A 18 -40.11 12.64 -45.05
CA GLN A 18 -41.27 12.28 -45.85
C GLN A 18 -41.45 10.77 -45.78
N THR A 19 -42.65 10.33 -45.47
CA THR A 19 -43.03 8.92 -45.43
C THR A 19 -44.11 8.63 -46.47
N GLY A 20 -44.29 7.35 -46.83
CA GLY A 20 -45.26 6.91 -47.84
C GLY A 20 -44.78 7.05 -49.29
N THR A 21 -45.65 6.66 -50.24
CA THR A 21 -45.37 6.70 -51.68
C THR A 21 -45.88 8.00 -52.29
N LYS A 22 -45.01 8.77 -52.96
CA LYS A 22 -45.38 9.98 -53.70
C LYS A 22 -46.30 9.63 -54.87
N LYS A 23 -47.48 10.24 -54.92
CA LYS A 23 -48.43 10.14 -56.04
C LYS A 23 -49.25 11.42 -56.15
N ASP A 24 -49.41 11.93 -57.36
CA ASP A 24 -50.31 13.04 -57.58
C ASP A 24 -51.77 12.59 -57.44
N ALA A 25 -52.54 13.30 -56.62
CA ALA A 25 -53.96 13.05 -56.43
C ALA A 25 -54.79 14.20 -57.01
N LYS A 26 -55.84 13.86 -57.77
CA LYS A 26 -56.84 14.83 -58.25
C LYS A 26 -57.94 14.97 -57.21
N VAL A 27 -58.33 16.20 -56.89
CA VAL A 27 -59.38 16.57 -55.94
C VAL A 27 -60.48 17.30 -56.71
N GLY A 28 -61.65 16.67 -56.83
CA GLY A 28 -62.85 17.19 -57.48
C GLY A 28 -63.81 17.92 -56.53
N LYS A 29 -64.94 18.37 -57.08
CA LYS A 29 -65.93 19.24 -56.39
C LYS A 29 -66.44 18.71 -55.05
N ASN A 30 -66.55 17.40 -54.91
CA ASN A 30 -67.12 16.75 -53.72
C ASN A 30 -66.07 15.92 -52.94
N ASP A 31 -64.80 15.99 -53.33
CA ASP A 31 -63.75 15.22 -52.68
C ASP A 31 -63.38 15.84 -51.34
N LYS A 32 -63.00 14.99 -50.38
CA LYS A 32 -62.54 15.41 -49.06
C LYS A 32 -61.03 15.25 -48.97
N VAL A 33 -60.35 16.34 -48.61
CA VAL A 33 -58.95 16.29 -48.19
C VAL A 33 -58.93 16.24 -46.66
N GLN A 34 -58.20 15.28 -46.10
CA GLN A 34 -58.04 15.13 -44.66
C GLN A 34 -56.60 15.47 -44.28
N LEU A 35 -56.46 16.29 -43.24
CA LEU A 35 -55.18 16.63 -42.64
C LEU A 35 -55.17 16.02 -41.24
N ILE A 36 -54.39 14.95 -41.07
CA ILE A 36 -54.34 14.19 -39.81
C ILE A 36 -52.98 14.48 -39.17
N ALA A 37 -53.01 15.06 -37.97
CA ALA A 37 -51.79 15.32 -37.21
C ALA A 37 -51.30 14.05 -36.51
N GLY A 38 -49.97 13.89 -36.39
CA GLY A 38 -49.37 12.87 -35.54
C GLY A 38 -49.41 13.26 -34.05
N GLU A 39 -48.77 12.45 -33.19
CA GLU A 39 -48.84 12.61 -31.72
C GLU A 39 -48.35 13.97 -31.20
N ASN A 40 -47.41 14.60 -31.90
CA ASN A 40 -46.71 15.81 -31.46
C ASN A 40 -47.09 17.09 -32.21
N MET A 41 -48.09 17.01 -33.10
CA MET A 41 -48.60 18.18 -33.82
C MET A 41 -50.10 18.34 -33.60
N THR A 42 -50.55 19.59 -33.56
CA THR A 42 -51.97 19.96 -33.57
C THR A 42 -52.29 20.64 -34.89
N VAL A 43 -53.47 20.32 -35.45
CA VAL A 43 -54.05 21.02 -36.59
C VAL A 43 -55.35 21.68 -36.13
N ASN A 44 -55.40 23.01 -36.21
CA ASN A 44 -56.61 23.78 -35.97
C ASN A 44 -57.17 24.30 -37.28
N GLN A 45 -58.44 24.02 -37.56
CA GLN A 45 -59.15 24.57 -38.71
C GLN A 45 -60.17 25.59 -38.24
N ASN A 46 -60.06 26.82 -38.77
CA ASN A 46 -61.08 27.84 -38.63
C ASN A 46 -61.53 28.26 -40.04
N GLU A 47 -62.66 27.71 -40.49
CA GLU A 47 -63.14 27.82 -41.87
C GLU A 47 -62.08 27.40 -42.91
N ARG A 48 -61.43 28.37 -43.56
CA ARG A 48 -60.41 28.18 -44.60
C ARG A 48 -58.98 28.34 -44.06
N ASP A 49 -58.84 28.80 -42.82
CA ASP A 49 -57.55 28.97 -42.18
C ASP A 49 -57.17 27.69 -41.44
N PHE A 50 -55.97 27.17 -41.74
CA PHE A 50 -55.40 26.02 -41.08
C PHE A 50 -54.13 26.45 -40.36
N THR A 51 -54.08 26.21 -39.05
CA THR A 51 -52.89 26.47 -38.24
C THR A 51 -52.32 25.15 -37.75
N PHE A 52 -51.02 24.96 -38.00
CA PHE A 52 -50.26 23.83 -37.48
C PHE A 52 -49.41 24.33 -36.31
N THR A 53 -49.39 23.58 -35.22
CA THR A 53 -48.60 23.95 -34.05
C THR A 53 -47.98 22.70 -33.45
N LEU A 54 -46.72 22.80 -33.03
CA LEU A 54 -46.08 21.77 -32.23
C LEU A 54 -46.75 21.74 -30.84
N ASN A 55 -47.06 20.55 -30.35
CA ASN A 55 -47.67 20.41 -29.03
C ASN A 55 -46.73 20.95 -27.94
N LYS A 56 -47.28 21.58 -26.89
CA LYS A 56 -46.47 22.04 -25.75
C LYS A 56 -45.82 20.86 -25.02
N ASP A 57 -46.58 19.77 -24.86
CA ASP A 57 -46.11 18.51 -24.30
C ASP A 57 -45.85 17.52 -25.43
N LEU A 58 -44.59 17.11 -25.58
CA LEU A 58 -44.18 16.14 -26.59
C LEU A 58 -44.15 14.74 -25.97
N VAL A 59 -44.70 13.75 -26.69
CA VAL A 59 -44.80 12.36 -26.26
C VAL A 59 -44.02 11.43 -27.19
N LYS A 60 -43.58 10.28 -26.65
CA LYS A 60 -42.89 9.18 -27.36
C LYS A 60 -41.70 9.62 -28.22
N MET A 61 -40.94 10.61 -27.75
CA MET A 61 -39.68 10.99 -28.38
C MET A 61 -38.58 9.96 -28.08
N ASN A 62 -37.82 9.57 -29.09
CA ASN A 62 -36.71 8.63 -28.93
C ASN A 62 -35.44 9.29 -28.35
N SER A 63 -35.12 10.50 -28.84
CA SER A 63 -33.96 11.26 -28.40
C SER A 63 -34.05 12.73 -28.78
N ALA A 64 -33.29 13.58 -28.09
CA ALA A 64 -32.97 14.93 -28.50
C ALA A 64 -31.45 15.12 -28.58
N THR A 65 -30.96 15.70 -29.67
CA THR A 65 -29.54 16.00 -29.88
C THR A 65 -29.33 17.50 -29.94
N PHE A 66 -28.43 18.00 -29.09
CA PHE A 66 -27.97 19.38 -29.08
C PHE A 66 -26.53 19.41 -29.58
N GLU A 67 -26.30 20.09 -30.70
CA GLU A 67 -24.98 20.27 -31.29
C GLU A 67 -24.45 21.66 -30.93
N ALA A 68 -23.19 21.72 -30.51
CA ALA A 68 -22.48 22.95 -30.24
C ALA A 68 -21.20 23.05 -31.10
N THR A 69 -20.66 24.26 -31.22
CA THR A 69 -19.46 24.54 -32.01
C THR A 69 -18.30 23.61 -31.62
N GLY A 70 -17.53 23.17 -32.62
CA GLY A 70 -16.37 22.31 -32.41
C GLY A 70 -16.71 20.84 -32.14
N GLY A 71 -17.83 20.34 -32.71
CA GLY A 71 -18.19 18.92 -32.67
C GLY A 71 -18.68 18.42 -31.32
N LYS A 72 -19.04 19.33 -30.41
CA LYS A 72 -19.55 19.00 -29.07
C LYS A 72 -21.02 18.63 -29.17
N THR A 73 -21.43 17.58 -28.46
CA THR A 73 -22.82 17.13 -28.47
C THR A 73 -23.34 16.85 -27.07
N THR A 74 -24.65 17.04 -26.89
CA THR A 74 -25.42 16.48 -25.78
C THR A 74 -26.59 15.70 -26.36
N VAL A 75 -26.68 14.42 -26.03
CA VAL A 75 -27.74 13.52 -26.49
C VAL A 75 -28.55 13.07 -25.28
N ILE A 76 -29.84 13.37 -25.27
CA ILE A 76 -30.79 12.92 -24.26
C ILE A 76 -31.58 11.76 -24.86
N LYS A 77 -31.59 10.61 -24.19
CA LYS A 77 -32.34 9.40 -24.56
C LYS A 77 -33.28 9.01 -23.42
N GLY A 78 -34.11 8.00 -23.64
CA GLY A 78 -35.02 7.49 -22.61
C GLY A 78 -34.33 6.92 -21.37
N ASP A 79 -33.07 6.49 -21.47
CA ASP A 79 -32.31 5.82 -20.41
C ASP A 79 -31.03 6.55 -19.99
N SER A 80 -30.63 7.60 -20.72
CA SER A 80 -29.30 8.19 -20.58
C SER A 80 -29.21 9.62 -21.08
N ILE A 81 -28.22 10.34 -20.54
CA ILE A 81 -27.74 11.62 -21.06
C ILE A 81 -26.25 11.46 -21.36
N VAL A 82 -25.85 11.73 -22.60
CA VAL A 82 -24.46 11.60 -23.05
C VAL A 82 -23.96 12.96 -23.55
N GLN A 83 -22.86 13.44 -22.97
CA GLN A 83 -22.17 14.66 -23.40
C GLN A 83 -20.80 14.29 -23.94
N THR A 84 -20.43 14.84 -25.09
CA THR A 84 -19.16 14.54 -25.77
C THR A 84 -18.43 15.83 -26.11
N ASP A 85 -17.16 15.93 -25.69
CA ASP A 85 -16.20 16.95 -26.09
C ASP A 85 -14.85 16.31 -26.43
N GLY A 86 -14.66 15.96 -27.71
CA GLY A 86 -13.48 15.24 -28.16
C GLY A 86 -13.37 13.86 -27.48
N THR A 87 -12.32 13.64 -26.69
CA THR A 87 -12.11 12.40 -25.91
C THR A 87 -12.82 12.41 -24.55
N LYS A 88 -13.42 13.54 -24.16
CA LYS A 88 -14.14 13.69 -22.90
C LYS A 88 -15.57 13.27 -23.10
N VAL A 89 -16.04 12.31 -22.31
CA VAL A 89 -17.41 11.81 -22.38
C VAL A 89 -17.99 11.75 -20.97
N ASN A 90 -19.15 12.37 -20.77
CA ASN A 90 -19.95 12.19 -19.57
C ASN A 90 -21.20 11.38 -19.93
N THR A 91 -21.42 10.27 -19.25
CA THR A 91 -22.61 9.42 -19.41
C THR A 91 -23.34 9.31 -18.09
N SER A 92 -24.55 9.85 -18.05
CA SER A 92 -25.45 9.75 -16.90
C SER A 92 -26.56 8.76 -17.23
N THR A 93 -26.81 7.82 -16.32
CA THR A 93 -27.90 6.83 -16.38
C THR A 93 -28.61 6.79 -15.03
N ALA A 94 -29.71 6.04 -14.94
CA ALA A 94 -30.36 5.80 -13.64
C ALA A 94 -29.45 5.09 -12.62
N GLY A 95 -28.46 4.31 -13.09
CA GLY A 95 -27.56 3.55 -12.21
C GLY A 95 -26.34 4.34 -11.72
N GLY A 96 -26.05 5.50 -12.31
CA GLY A 96 -24.86 6.27 -11.97
C GLY A 96 -24.38 7.20 -13.08
N ASN A 97 -23.19 7.77 -12.85
CA ASN A 97 -22.56 8.71 -13.75
C ASN A 97 -21.09 8.34 -14.00
N THR A 98 -20.69 8.31 -15.27
CA THR A 98 -19.32 8.02 -15.71
C THR A 98 -18.77 9.19 -16.50
N VAL A 99 -17.69 9.79 -15.99
CA VAL A 99 -16.89 10.80 -16.70
C VAL A 99 -15.60 10.12 -17.18
N ALA A 100 -15.34 10.14 -18.49
CA ALA A 100 -14.11 9.63 -19.09
C ALA A 100 -13.34 10.79 -19.75
N ASP A 101 -12.01 10.79 -19.60
CA ASP A 101 -11.09 11.68 -20.32
C ASP A 101 -9.86 10.87 -20.76
N GLY A 102 -9.93 10.30 -21.97
CA GLY A 102 -8.90 9.39 -22.47
C GLY A 102 -8.78 8.13 -21.61
N THR A 103 -7.63 7.92 -20.97
CA THR A 103 -7.37 6.76 -20.07
C THR A 103 -7.77 7.01 -18.62
N LYS A 104 -8.26 8.22 -18.29
CA LYS A 104 -8.75 8.57 -16.97
C LYS A 104 -10.26 8.44 -16.92
N SER A 105 -10.82 8.03 -15.78
CA SER A 105 -12.26 8.02 -15.60
C SER A 105 -12.68 8.16 -14.13
N THR A 106 -13.87 8.69 -13.90
CA THR A 106 -14.57 8.65 -12.62
C THR A 106 -15.95 8.07 -12.84
N GLU A 107 -16.23 6.96 -12.19
CA GLU A 107 -17.55 6.30 -12.16
C GLU A 107 -18.13 6.46 -10.76
N THR A 108 -19.37 6.93 -10.66
CA THR A 108 -20.08 7.08 -9.39
C THR A 108 -21.43 6.38 -9.49
N THR A 109 -21.67 5.42 -8.61
CA THR A 109 -22.91 4.64 -8.49
C THR A 109 -23.43 4.74 -7.05
N ALA A 110 -24.53 4.05 -6.76
CA ALA A 110 -25.02 3.91 -5.38
C ALA A 110 -24.05 3.12 -4.48
N ASP A 111 -23.24 2.22 -5.07
CA ASP A 111 -22.32 1.35 -4.32
C ASP A 111 -21.02 2.08 -3.94
N GLY A 112 -20.68 3.16 -4.66
CA GLY A 112 -19.49 3.94 -4.39
C GLY A 112 -18.94 4.67 -5.62
N GLN A 113 -17.65 4.96 -5.56
CA GLN A 113 -16.92 5.67 -6.60
C GLN A 113 -15.66 4.90 -7.01
N VAL A 114 -15.44 4.79 -8.32
CA VAL A 114 -14.21 4.24 -8.90
C VAL A 114 -13.53 5.32 -9.73
N ILE A 115 -12.31 5.68 -9.36
CA ILE A 115 -11.45 6.59 -10.11
C ILE A 115 -10.33 5.78 -10.75
N LYS A 116 -10.11 5.98 -12.05
CA LYS A 116 -9.03 5.35 -12.82
C LYS A 116 -8.10 6.41 -13.38
N ASP A 117 -6.80 6.16 -13.28
CA ASP A 117 -5.76 6.91 -13.98
C ASP A 117 -4.82 5.91 -14.69
N GLY A 118 -5.19 5.54 -15.92
CA GLY A 118 -4.55 4.42 -16.62
C GLY A 118 -4.80 3.11 -15.88
N THR A 119 -3.73 2.47 -15.38
CA THR A 119 -3.83 1.22 -14.61
C THR A 119 -4.02 1.44 -13.10
N LYS A 120 -3.87 2.68 -12.61
CA LYS A 120 -4.11 3.03 -11.21
C LYS A 120 -5.60 3.10 -10.95
N THR A 121 -6.04 2.60 -9.80
CA THR A 121 -7.45 2.67 -9.40
C THR A 121 -7.57 3.14 -7.95
N ASN A 122 -8.60 3.92 -7.67
CA ASN A 122 -9.11 4.16 -6.32
C ASN A 122 -10.58 3.74 -6.30
N THR A 123 -10.90 2.76 -5.46
CA THR A 123 -12.28 2.28 -5.26
C THR A 123 -12.70 2.66 -3.85
N SER A 124 -13.66 3.57 -3.75
CA SER A 124 -14.22 4.05 -2.49
C SER A 124 -15.67 3.59 -2.38
N THR A 125 -15.96 2.83 -1.34
CA THR A 125 -17.28 2.33 -0.98
C THR A 125 -17.60 2.75 0.44
N VAL A 126 -18.79 2.38 0.94
CA VAL A 126 -19.14 2.64 2.34
C VAL A 126 -18.24 1.87 3.33
N ASP A 127 -17.72 0.72 2.93
CA ASP A 127 -16.97 -0.18 3.82
C ASP A 127 -15.45 0.04 3.75
N GLU A 128 -14.95 0.46 2.59
CA GLU A 128 -13.52 0.55 2.33
C GLU A 128 -13.15 1.57 1.27
N ASN A 129 -11.90 2.03 1.36
CA ASN A 129 -11.22 2.78 0.31
C ASN A 129 -9.93 2.05 -0.07
N THR A 130 -9.87 1.56 -1.31
CA THR A 130 -8.79 0.73 -1.83
C THR A 130 -8.10 1.42 -3.00
N LEU A 131 -6.84 1.82 -2.80
CA LEU A 131 -5.96 2.29 -3.88
C LEU A 131 -5.11 1.13 -4.39
N VAL A 132 -4.97 1.03 -5.71
CA VAL A 132 -4.10 0.05 -6.39
C VAL A 132 -3.25 0.74 -7.44
N ASP A 133 -1.93 0.50 -7.41
CA ASP A 133 -0.96 0.91 -8.42
C ASP A 133 -0.08 -0.28 -8.84
N GLY A 134 -0.54 -1.02 -9.85
CA GLY A 134 0.08 -2.28 -10.25
C GLY A 134 -0.09 -3.34 -9.16
N ALA A 135 1.01 -3.84 -8.61
CA ALA A 135 0.99 -4.81 -7.50
C ALA A 135 0.90 -4.13 -6.11
N LYS A 136 1.11 -2.81 -6.03
CA LYS A 136 1.05 -2.06 -4.76
C LYS A 136 -0.40 -1.74 -4.41
N SER A 137 -0.74 -1.76 -3.13
CA SER A 137 -2.06 -1.35 -2.66
C SER A 137 -2.03 -0.64 -1.31
N ASN A 138 -3.07 0.17 -1.09
CA ASN A 138 -3.43 0.68 0.22
C ASN A 138 -4.93 0.44 0.41
N LYS A 139 -5.27 -0.43 1.36
CA LYS A 139 -6.63 -0.78 1.71
C LYS A 139 -6.95 -0.23 3.09
N ALA A 140 -7.80 0.80 3.13
CA ALA A 140 -8.32 1.37 4.35
C ALA A 140 -9.76 0.88 4.58
N THR A 141 -10.03 0.42 5.79
CA THR A 141 -11.36 0.08 6.32
C THR A 141 -11.57 0.83 7.62
N VAL A 142 -12.76 0.74 8.21
CA VAL A 142 -13.01 1.30 9.56
C VAL A 142 -12.09 0.70 10.63
N ASP A 143 -11.64 -0.54 10.43
CA ASP A 143 -10.88 -1.30 11.42
C ASP A 143 -9.37 -1.28 11.19
N SER A 144 -8.92 -1.06 9.95
CA SER A 144 -7.51 -1.22 9.58
C SER A 144 -7.07 -0.37 8.39
N ASN A 145 -5.76 -0.21 8.29
CA ASN A 145 -5.08 0.27 7.10
C ASN A 145 -3.98 -0.75 6.74
N VAL A 146 -4.05 -1.31 5.54
CA VAL A 146 -3.07 -2.27 5.01
C VAL A 146 -2.37 -1.64 3.81
N VAL A 147 -1.07 -1.41 3.94
CA VAL A 147 -0.20 -1.00 2.84
C VAL A 147 0.64 -2.21 2.42
N ASP A 148 0.49 -2.61 1.17
CA ASP A 148 1.22 -3.72 0.55
C ASP A 148 2.01 -3.19 -0.65
N ASP A 149 3.31 -3.49 -0.72
CA ASP A 149 4.15 -3.08 -1.84
C ASP A 149 4.19 -4.10 -3.00
N GLY A 150 3.44 -5.20 -2.87
CA GLY A 150 3.34 -6.27 -3.86
C GLY A 150 4.57 -7.18 -3.94
N THR A 151 5.55 -7.03 -3.05
CA THR A 151 6.78 -7.82 -3.00
C THR A 151 6.91 -8.65 -1.71
N GLY A 152 5.86 -8.68 -0.88
CA GLY A 152 5.82 -9.39 0.39
C GLY A 152 6.01 -8.48 1.61
N ASN A 153 6.34 -7.20 1.41
CA ASN A 153 6.39 -6.24 2.51
C ASN A 153 5.00 -5.67 2.77
N VAL A 154 4.48 -5.89 3.98
CA VAL A 154 3.15 -5.44 4.37
C VAL A 154 3.22 -4.70 5.69
N ASN A 155 2.64 -3.50 5.71
CA ASN A 155 2.31 -2.79 6.94
C ASN A 155 0.80 -2.87 7.17
N THR A 156 0.41 -3.53 8.25
CA THR A 156 -0.96 -3.58 8.72
C THR A 156 -1.04 -2.80 10.02
N SER A 157 -1.75 -1.69 10.00
CA SER A 157 -2.13 -0.95 11.20
C SER A 157 -3.61 -1.18 11.46
N ASN A 158 -3.98 -1.46 12.70
CA ASN A 158 -5.37 -1.51 13.14
C ASN A 158 -5.48 -0.81 14.49
N ALA A 159 -6.69 -0.71 15.02
CA ALA A 159 -6.95 -0.03 16.29
C ALA A 159 -6.08 -0.53 17.47
N THR A 160 -5.52 -1.74 17.37
CA THR A 160 -4.84 -2.42 18.49
C THR A 160 -3.36 -2.71 18.24
N SER A 161 -2.88 -2.63 16.99
CA SER A 161 -1.54 -3.08 16.63
C SER A 161 -1.06 -2.51 15.30
N ASN A 162 0.26 -2.46 15.17
CA ASN A 162 0.97 -2.24 13.93
C ASN A 162 1.87 -3.45 13.68
N THR A 163 1.63 -4.14 12.58
CA THR A 163 2.46 -5.25 12.11
C THR A 163 3.16 -4.83 10.83
N ILE A 164 4.47 -5.04 10.80
CA ILE A 164 5.33 -4.85 9.63
C ILE A 164 5.96 -6.21 9.37
N THR A 165 5.78 -6.73 8.17
CA THR A 165 6.49 -7.94 7.72
C THR A 165 7.23 -7.62 6.43
N ASP A 166 8.36 -8.29 6.22
CA ASP A 166 9.15 -8.24 4.98
C ASP A 166 9.06 -9.57 4.20
N GLY A 167 8.03 -10.36 4.49
CA GLY A 167 7.84 -11.72 3.97
C GLY A 167 8.65 -12.81 4.70
N THR A 168 9.71 -12.44 5.43
CA THR A 168 10.56 -13.37 6.21
C THR A 168 10.45 -13.13 7.70
N ASN A 169 10.72 -11.90 8.11
CA ASN A 169 10.63 -11.39 9.46
C ASN A 169 9.28 -10.71 9.67
N ARG A 170 8.85 -10.73 10.93
CA ARG A 170 7.65 -10.03 11.36
C ARG A 170 7.95 -9.25 12.61
N SER A 171 7.71 -7.96 12.51
CA SER A 171 7.79 -7.01 13.60
C SER A 171 6.38 -6.55 13.92
N THR A 172 5.89 -6.89 15.10
CA THR A 172 4.57 -6.46 15.54
C THR A 172 4.72 -5.64 16.80
N ILE A 173 4.30 -4.38 16.72
CA ILE A 173 4.09 -3.51 17.86
C ILE A 173 2.59 -3.54 18.16
N THR A 174 2.21 -4.29 19.18
CA THR A 174 0.90 -4.17 19.81
C THR A 174 1.06 -3.24 21.01
N ALA A 175 -0.03 -2.70 21.54
CA ALA A 175 0.00 -2.01 22.82
C ALA A 175 0.83 -2.80 23.85
N GLY A 176 1.94 -2.20 24.31
CA GLY A 176 2.82 -2.78 25.32
C GLY A 176 3.76 -3.91 24.86
N LYS A 177 3.82 -4.30 23.59
CA LYS A 177 4.70 -5.38 23.11
C LYS A 177 5.25 -5.11 21.71
N ALA A 178 6.58 -5.16 21.58
CA ALA A 178 7.28 -5.20 20.29
C ALA A 178 7.86 -6.61 20.10
N THR A 179 7.29 -7.41 19.21
CA THR A 179 7.92 -8.65 18.74
C THR A 179 8.77 -8.27 17.55
N ILE A 180 10.09 -8.47 17.60
CA ILE A 180 11.03 -8.02 16.56
C ILE A 180 11.82 -9.24 16.06
N GLY A 181 11.20 -10.07 15.21
CA GLY A 181 11.85 -11.30 14.74
C GLY A 181 12.40 -12.15 15.91
N SER A 182 13.73 -12.35 15.94
CA SER A 182 14.41 -13.09 17.01
C SER A 182 15.04 -12.20 18.10
N SER A 183 15.03 -10.88 17.95
CA SER A 183 15.76 -9.94 18.82
C SER A 183 14.84 -9.17 19.76
N VAL A 184 15.42 -8.63 20.82
CA VAL A 184 14.70 -7.90 21.89
C VAL A 184 15.37 -6.55 22.11
N ILE A 185 14.73 -5.48 21.64
CA ILE A 185 15.05 -4.08 21.98
C ILE A 185 14.16 -3.67 23.15
N ASP A 186 14.76 -3.35 24.28
CA ASP A 186 14.07 -3.00 25.53
C ASP A 186 14.55 -1.64 26.01
N GLY A 187 13.92 -0.61 25.44
CA GLY A 187 14.18 0.79 25.78
C GLY A 187 13.79 1.18 27.21
N VAL A 188 13.23 0.29 28.04
CA VAL A 188 12.80 0.58 29.42
C VAL A 188 13.82 0.07 30.42
N ASN A 189 14.23 -1.20 30.32
CA ASN A 189 15.33 -1.72 31.13
C ASN A 189 16.69 -1.23 30.59
N ASN A 190 16.66 -0.43 29.51
CA ASN A 190 17.82 -0.02 28.76
C ASN A 190 18.63 -1.26 28.36
N THR A 191 17.91 -2.33 28.01
CA THR A 191 18.48 -3.61 27.65
C THR A 191 18.29 -3.86 26.18
N PHE A 192 19.22 -4.63 25.64
CA PHE A 192 19.11 -5.15 24.30
C PHE A 192 19.58 -6.60 24.37
N THR A 193 18.67 -7.52 24.10
CA THR A 193 18.96 -8.95 24.10
C THR A 193 18.82 -9.49 22.69
N THR A 194 19.91 -10.00 22.15
CA THR A 194 19.86 -10.65 20.84
C THR A 194 19.23 -12.04 20.98
N GLY A 195 18.50 -12.50 19.96
CA GLY A 195 18.15 -13.92 19.84
C GLY A 195 19.36 -14.81 19.52
N GLY A 196 19.15 -16.13 19.50
CA GLY A 196 20.15 -17.13 19.10
C GLY A 196 20.86 -17.87 20.25
N ALA A 197 21.71 -18.85 19.92
CA ALA A 197 22.36 -19.74 20.90
C ALA A 197 23.34 -19.02 21.85
N ASN A 198 23.92 -17.90 21.41
CA ASN A 198 24.86 -17.08 22.18
C ASN A 198 24.28 -15.67 22.38
N ALA A 199 23.12 -15.59 23.03
CA ALA A 199 22.45 -14.32 23.30
C ALA A 199 23.39 -13.34 24.01
N VAL A 200 23.46 -12.12 23.49
CA VAL A 200 24.14 -10.99 24.13
C VAL A 200 23.08 -10.18 24.85
N LYS A 201 23.34 -9.83 26.11
CA LYS A 201 22.47 -9.02 26.94
C LYS A 201 23.21 -7.73 27.31
N LEU A 202 22.73 -6.59 26.84
CA LEU A 202 23.07 -5.28 27.40
C LEU A 202 22.11 -5.00 28.55
N ASP A 203 22.57 -4.45 29.65
CA ASP A 203 21.79 -4.20 30.86
C ASP A 203 22.17 -2.85 31.45
N GLY A 204 21.51 -1.79 31.01
CA GLY A 204 21.78 -0.43 31.47
C GLY A 204 21.44 -0.18 32.94
N ALA A 205 20.70 -1.07 33.61
CA ALA A 205 20.32 -0.92 35.01
C ALA A 205 21.39 -1.45 35.98
N VAL A 206 21.92 -2.65 35.69
CA VAL A 206 23.10 -3.17 36.40
C VAL A 206 24.38 -2.51 35.87
N GLY A 207 24.30 -1.84 34.72
CA GLY A 207 25.44 -1.32 33.98
C GLY A 207 26.25 -2.44 33.33
N THR A 208 25.66 -3.60 33.05
CA THR A 208 26.39 -4.79 32.59
C THR A 208 26.19 -5.11 31.13
N ILE A 209 27.16 -5.81 30.56
CA ILE A 209 27.04 -6.48 29.27
C ILE A 209 27.46 -7.94 29.45
N LYS A 210 26.62 -8.87 28.98
CA LYS A 210 26.82 -10.31 29.16
C LYS A 210 26.74 -11.06 27.84
N THR A 211 27.65 -12.00 27.66
CA THR A 211 27.62 -12.99 26.57
C THR A 211 28.17 -14.32 27.08
N GLY A 212 27.36 -15.39 27.03
CA GLY A 212 27.71 -16.67 27.65
C GLY A 212 28.05 -16.52 29.14
N THR A 213 29.25 -16.95 29.55
CA THR A 213 29.76 -16.83 30.93
C THR A 213 30.41 -15.47 31.23
N VAL A 214 30.82 -14.73 30.21
CA VAL A 214 31.57 -13.49 30.36
C VAL A 214 30.63 -12.34 30.70
N THR A 215 30.99 -11.57 31.73
CA THR A 215 30.23 -10.40 32.18
C THR A 215 31.17 -9.21 32.33
N VAL A 216 30.78 -8.08 31.76
CA VAL A 216 31.38 -6.77 32.00
C VAL A 216 30.46 -6.00 32.92
N THR A 217 30.98 -5.42 34.00
CA THR A 217 30.21 -4.58 34.93
C THR A 217 30.68 -3.13 34.78
N GLY A 218 29.78 -2.20 34.48
CA GLY A 218 30.01 -0.77 34.58
C GLY A 218 29.69 -0.26 36.00
N GLY A 219 30.39 0.77 36.47
CA GLY A 219 30.15 1.38 37.78
C GLY A 219 31.41 1.47 38.64
N THR A 220 31.33 1.01 39.89
CA THR A 220 32.37 1.20 40.91
C THR A 220 33.57 0.24 40.79
N THR A 221 33.39 -0.98 40.28
CA THR A 221 34.48 -1.98 40.19
C THR A 221 35.07 -2.13 38.78
N ASN A 222 34.27 -1.90 37.73
CA ASN A 222 34.70 -1.97 36.32
C ASN A 222 35.31 -3.33 35.91
N ASP A 223 34.79 -4.41 36.50
CA ASP A 223 35.34 -5.75 36.35
C ASP A 223 34.92 -6.44 35.05
N ILE A 224 35.76 -7.40 34.65
CA ILE A 224 35.47 -8.41 33.62
C ILE A 224 35.62 -9.79 34.26
N THR A 225 34.53 -10.54 34.32
CA THR A 225 34.47 -11.84 35.00
C THR A 225 34.00 -12.95 34.06
N GLY A 226 34.22 -14.22 34.45
CA GLY A 226 33.75 -15.40 33.69
C GLY A 226 34.68 -15.87 32.57
N LEU A 227 35.95 -15.43 32.58
CA LEU A 227 36.99 -15.88 31.67
C LEU A 227 37.41 -17.32 32.02
N SER A 228 37.40 -18.21 31.04
CA SER A 228 37.67 -19.64 31.25
C SER A 228 39.15 -20.03 31.19
N ASN A 229 40.04 -19.11 30.81
CA ASN A 229 41.47 -19.36 30.68
C ASN A 229 42.16 -19.25 32.05
N THR A 230 42.23 -20.35 32.81
CA THR A 230 42.71 -20.33 34.20
C THR A 230 44.10 -20.93 34.40
N THR A 231 44.74 -21.49 33.36
CA THR A 231 46.06 -22.14 33.45
C THR A 231 47.10 -21.50 32.54
N VAL A 232 48.39 -21.66 32.87
CA VAL A 232 49.53 -21.10 32.11
C VAL A 232 50.21 -22.13 31.20
N THR A 233 49.61 -23.31 31.06
CA THR A 233 50.23 -24.48 30.40
C THR A 233 49.91 -24.58 28.91
N ALA A 234 49.06 -23.70 28.39
CA ALA A 234 48.76 -23.68 26.98
C ALA A 234 50.04 -23.32 26.19
N ALA A 235 50.32 -24.03 25.11
CA ALA A 235 51.50 -23.77 24.27
C ALA A 235 51.53 -22.35 23.67
N ASP A 236 50.37 -21.69 23.65
CA ASP A 236 50.19 -20.32 23.19
C ASP A 236 50.10 -19.28 24.32
N PHE A 237 50.43 -19.66 25.55
CA PHE A 237 50.44 -18.75 26.69
C PHE A 237 51.35 -17.53 26.43
N ALA A 238 50.89 -16.34 26.86
CA ALA A 238 51.58 -15.06 26.67
C ALA A 238 51.92 -14.65 25.21
N THR A 239 51.47 -15.41 24.22
CA THR A 239 51.70 -15.10 22.79
C THR A 239 50.44 -14.60 22.07
N LYS A 240 49.23 -14.77 22.66
CA LYS A 240 47.93 -14.43 22.06
C LYS A 240 47.18 -13.24 22.65
N GLY A 241 47.79 -12.47 23.56
CA GLY A 241 47.20 -11.22 24.10
C GLY A 241 45.85 -11.39 24.81
N ARG A 242 45.54 -12.59 25.34
CA ARG A 242 44.34 -12.84 26.15
C ARG A 242 44.46 -12.08 27.47
N ALA A 243 43.34 -11.59 27.99
CA ALA A 243 43.29 -11.16 29.38
C ALA A 243 43.69 -12.33 30.29
N ALA A 244 44.61 -12.07 31.22
CA ALA A 244 44.98 -13.03 32.24
C ALA A 244 43.87 -13.08 33.30
N THR A 245 43.50 -14.28 33.75
CA THR A 245 42.67 -14.44 34.94
C THR A 245 43.49 -14.20 36.20
N GLU A 246 42.82 -13.88 37.31
CA GLU A 246 43.49 -13.73 38.62
C GLU A 246 44.25 -15.01 39.00
N GLU A 247 43.69 -16.18 38.67
CA GLU A 247 44.32 -17.47 38.88
C GLU A 247 45.62 -17.63 38.08
N GLN A 248 45.68 -17.13 36.84
CA GLN A 248 46.91 -17.16 36.05
C GLN A 248 47.98 -16.23 36.59
N LEU A 249 47.60 -15.00 36.97
CA LEU A 249 48.55 -14.07 37.58
C LEU A 249 49.10 -14.64 38.89
N LYS A 250 48.22 -15.24 39.71
CA LYS A 250 48.61 -15.92 40.94
C LYS A 250 49.52 -17.13 40.65
N ALA A 251 49.20 -17.96 39.66
CA ALA A 251 50.04 -19.11 39.30
C ALA A 251 51.43 -18.70 38.80
N VAL A 252 51.56 -17.57 38.09
CA VAL A 252 52.88 -17.01 37.74
C VAL A 252 53.61 -16.49 38.98
N GLY A 253 52.92 -15.81 39.89
CA GLY A 253 53.51 -15.31 41.15
C GLY A 253 53.89 -16.40 42.15
N GLU A 254 53.16 -17.53 42.17
CA GLU A 254 53.43 -18.67 43.05
C GLU A 254 54.45 -19.66 42.49
N GLN A 255 54.93 -19.47 41.25
CA GLN A 255 56.09 -20.21 40.78
C GLN A 255 57.28 -19.85 41.66
N THR A 256 57.50 -20.64 42.71
CA THR A 256 58.69 -20.56 43.53
C THR A 256 59.86 -20.91 42.64
N TRP A 257 60.68 -19.92 42.34
CA TRP A 257 61.95 -20.14 41.70
C TRP A 257 62.82 -20.91 42.69
N GLN A 258 63.09 -22.17 42.40
CA GLN A 258 63.99 -22.98 43.23
C GLN A 258 65.43 -22.68 42.84
N ILE A 259 66.17 -22.16 43.81
CA ILE A 259 67.61 -21.96 43.69
C ILE A 259 68.25 -22.96 44.66
N THR A 260 68.85 -24.01 44.10
CA THR A 260 69.60 -25.01 44.89
C THR A 260 71.08 -24.77 44.74
N ALA A 261 71.74 -24.47 45.87
CA ALA A 261 73.19 -24.43 45.98
C ALA A 261 73.69 -25.77 46.50
N ASP A 262 74.14 -26.63 45.58
CA ASP A 262 74.56 -27.99 45.88
C ASP A 262 76.08 -28.15 45.77
N LYS A 263 76.68 -28.93 46.68
CA LYS A 263 78.10 -29.29 46.57
C LYS A 263 78.24 -30.56 45.74
N ASP A 264 79.06 -30.51 44.70
CA ASP A 264 79.51 -31.70 43.97
C ASP A 264 80.25 -32.67 44.91
N ALA A 265 79.83 -33.94 44.95
CA ALA A 265 80.22 -34.94 45.94
C ALA A 265 81.69 -35.43 45.86
N THR A 266 82.43 -35.15 44.79
CA THR A 266 83.89 -35.43 44.73
C THR A 266 84.74 -34.44 45.53
N THR A 267 84.16 -33.28 45.86
CA THR A 267 84.95 -32.17 46.39
C THR A 267 85.15 -32.32 47.89
N SER A 268 86.37 -32.07 48.38
CA SER A 268 86.71 -32.13 49.81
C SER A 268 86.15 -30.96 50.63
N GLY A 269 85.49 -30.00 49.97
CA GLY A 269 84.90 -28.83 50.59
C GLY A 269 83.89 -29.24 51.65
N ALA A 270 84.12 -28.79 52.88
CA ALA A 270 83.13 -28.94 53.92
C ALA A 270 81.91 -28.07 53.55
N GLN A 271 80.74 -28.67 53.35
CA GLN A 271 79.49 -27.92 53.33
C GLN A 271 79.17 -27.56 54.78
N THR A 272 79.61 -26.39 55.21
CA THR A 272 79.55 -25.98 56.62
C THR A 272 78.18 -25.44 57.05
N GLY A 273 77.16 -25.58 56.21
CA GLY A 273 75.75 -25.32 56.50
C GLY A 273 74.87 -26.39 55.87
N THR A 274 73.70 -26.66 56.45
CA THR A 274 72.80 -27.71 55.94
C THR A 274 72.30 -27.38 54.54
N LYS A 275 72.45 -28.31 53.58
CA LYS A 275 71.83 -28.22 52.26
C LYS A 275 70.34 -27.96 52.42
N LYS A 276 69.87 -26.85 51.86
CA LYS A 276 68.46 -26.54 51.89
C LYS A 276 68.09 -25.83 50.60
N ASP A 277 67.12 -26.38 49.90
CA ASP A 277 66.49 -25.70 48.78
C ASP A 277 65.89 -24.39 49.30
N ALA A 278 66.34 -23.28 48.73
CA ALA A 278 65.79 -21.98 49.04
C ALA A 278 64.63 -21.72 48.09
N LYS A 279 63.44 -21.51 48.67
CA LYS A 279 62.28 -21.04 47.92
C LYS A 279 62.38 -19.53 47.79
N VAL A 280 62.43 -19.02 46.57
CA VAL A 280 62.23 -17.59 46.29
C VAL A 280 60.82 -17.45 45.71
N GLY A 281 59.95 -16.79 46.46
CA GLY A 281 58.66 -16.30 45.95
C GLY A 281 58.81 -14.90 45.39
#